data_AF-G0QJA8-F1
#
_entry.id   AF-G0QJA8-F1
#
_cell.length_a   1.000
_cell.length_b   1.000
_cell.length_c   1.000
_cell.angle_alpha   90.00
_cell.angle_beta   90.00
_cell.angle_gamma   90.00
#
_symmetry.space_group_name_H-M   'P 1'
#
loop_
_entity.id
_entity.type
_entity.pdbx_description
1 polymer ?
#
loop_
_entity_poly.entity_id
_entity_poly.type
_entity_poly.pdbx_seq_one_letter_code
_entity_poly.pdbx_strand_id
1 'polypeptide(L)'
;LSSRQKKFSLLSGKFGEMRGNAFNGFLVGAAVGSMMGALIGAMAAVQTRRLIYLPVSIITSGGFFGFMMMCGSIVRADSMEEYFIQQSFQQKMYWRIKHQE
;
A
#
# COMPACT_ATOMS: atom_id res chain seq x y z
N LEU A 1 41.15 -1.04 1.70
CA LEU A 1 39.77 -0.50 1.67
C LEU A 1 39.16 -0.60 3.06
N SER A 2 38.86 0.55 3.66
CA SER A 2 38.55 0.73 5.08
C SER A 2 37.31 -0.07 5.53
N SER A 3 37.41 -0.81 6.64
CA SER A 3 36.34 -1.64 7.23
C SER A 3 35.03 -0.90 7.51
N ARG A 4 35.06 0.44 7.54
CA ARG A 4 33.87 1.31 7.65
C ARG A 4 33.02 1.31 6.38
N GLN A 5 33.63 1.16 5.19
CA GLN A 5 32.89 1.12 3.92
C GLN A 5 32.10 -0.18 3.76
N LYS A 6 32.62 -1.32 4.25
CA LYS A 6 31.87 -2.59 4.29
C LYS A 6 30.64 -2.54 5.20
N LYS A 7 30.72 -1.81 6.32
CA LYS A 7 29.55 -1.61 7.20
C LYS A 7 28.52 -0.69 6.55
N PHE A 8 28.96 0.36 5.86
CA PHE A 8 28.08 1.26 5.13
C PHE A 8 27.35 0.58 3.96
N SER A 9 28.03 -0.31 3.22
CA SER A 9 27.41 -1.06 2.11
C SER A 9 26.36 -2.07 2.60
N LEU A 10 26.60 -2.72 3.74
CA LEU A 10 25.62 -3.62 4.38
C LEU A 10 24.40 -2.86 4.92
N LEU A 11 24.62 -1.70 5.52
CA LEU A 11 23.55 -0.87 6.07
C LEU A 11 22.71 -0.25 4.94
N SER A 12 23.34 0.19 3.85
CA SER A 12 22.65 0.67 2.65
C SER A 12 21.86 -0.44 1.93
N GLY A 13 22.37 -1.68 1.92
CA GLY A 13 21.64 -2.84 1.40
C GLY A 13 20.36 -3.14 2.19
N LYS A 14 20.46 -3.18 3.52
CA LYS A 14 19.29 -3.35 4.41
C LYS A 14 18.29 -2.20 4.30
N PHE A 15 18.77 -0.98 4.11
CA PHE A 15 17.90 0.19 3.91
C PHE A 15 17.13 0.11 2.58
N GLY A 16 17.75 -0.42 1.53
CA GLY A 16 17.10 -0.66 0.24
C GLY A 16 15.97 -1.71 0.33
N GLU A 17 16.22 -2.81 1.04
CA GLU A 17 15.23 -3.88 1.25
C GLU A 17 14.06 -3.42 2.12
N MET A 18 14.33 -2.71 3.23
CA MET A 18 13.30 -2.09 4.06
C MET A 18 12.46 -1.07 3.29
N ARG A 19 13.10 -0.25 2.42
CA ARG A 19 12.39 0.72 1.59
C ARG A 19 11.49 0.04 0.57
N GLY A 20 11.91 -1.08 -0.01
CA GLY A 20 11.10 -1.89 -0.93
C GLY A 20 9.83 -2.43 -0.25
N ASN A 21 9.98 -3.02 0.93
CA ASN A 21 8.84 -3.54 1.70
C ASN A 21 7.91 -2.42 2.20
N ALA A 22 8.48 -1.30 2.65
CA ALA A 22 7.70 -0.13 3.04
C ALA A 22 6.90 0.45 1.87
N PHE A 23 7.46 0.45 0.65
CA PHE A 23 6.77 0.93 -0.54
C PHE A 23 5.59 0.04 -0.94
N ASN A 24 5.73 -1.29 -0.85
CA ASN A 24 4.59 -2.20 -1.03
C ASN A 24 3.52 -1.96 0.05
N GLY A 25 3.98 -1.79 1.30
CA GLY A 25 3.25 -1.23 2.45
C GLY A 25 2.31 -0.09 2.07
N PHE A 26 2.95 0.96 1.55
CA PHE A 26 2.29 2.18 1.14
C PHE A 26 1.34 1.96 -0.04
N LEU A 27 1.74 1.18 -1.05
CA LEU A 27 0.99 1.05 -2.30
C LEU A 27 -0.41 0.46 -2.07
N VAL A 28 -0.51 -0.58 -1.26
CA VAL A 28 -1.80 -1.22 -0.97
C VAL A 28 -2.63 -0.41 0.02
N GLY A 29 -1.98 0.20 1.02
CA GLY A 29 -2.66 1.16 1.89
C GLY A 29 -3.24 2.34 1.09
N ALA A 30 -2.50 2.85 0.13
CA ALA A 30 -2.95 3.91 -0.78
C ALA A 30 -4.04 3.41 -1.73
N ALA A 31 -3.97 2.18 -2.25
CA ALA A 31 -5.00 1.61 -3.13
C ALA A 31 -6.35 1.44 -2.40
N VAL A 32 -6.35 0.84 -1.20
CA VAL A 32 -7.58 0.68 -0.40
C VAL A 32 -8.07 2.03 0.13
N GLY A 33 -7.16 2.88 0.60
CA GLY A 33 -7.47 4.21 1.12
C GLY A 33 -8.05 5.15 0.06
N SER A 34 -7.53 5.12 -1.17
CA SER A 34 -8.06 5.90 -2.30
C SER A 34 -9.43 5.41 -2.75
N MET A 35 -9.66 4.08 -2.77
CA MET A 35 -10.96 3.50 -3.12
C MET A 35 -12.04 3.87 -2.08
N MET A 36 -11.71 3.79 -0.78
CA MET A 36 -12.60 4.25 0.30
C MET A 36 -12.84 5.77 0.23
N GLY A 37 -11.79 6.55 -0.03
CA GLY A 37 -11.86 8.01 -0.19
C GLY A 37 -12.68 8.45 -1.39
N ALA A 38 -12.68 7.66 -2.47
CA ALA A 38 -13.49 7.90 -3.65
C ALA A 38 -14.98 7.64 -3.35
N LEU A 39 -15.32 6.58 -2.63
CA LEU A 39 -16.70 6.29 -2.23
C LEU A 39 -17.26 7.37 -1.29
N ILE A 40 -16.51 7.72 -0.25
CA ILE A 40 -16.90 8.77 0.71
C ILE A 40 -16.93 10.14 0.01
N GLY A 41 -15.94 10.42 -0.85
CA GLY A 41 -15.87 11.63 -1.65
C GLY A 41 -17.02 11.77 -2.64
N ALA A 42 -17.43 10.68 -3.28
CA ALA A 42 -18.56 10.67 -4.20
C ALA A 42 -19.88 10.96 -3.45
N MET A 43 -20.10 10.35 -2.29
CA MET A 43 -21.25 10.66 -1.42
C MET A 43 -21.29 12.15 -1.05
N ALA A 44 -20.15 12.70 -0.63
CA ALA A 44 -20.04 14.11 -0.26
C ALA A 44 -20.19 15.07 -1.47
N ALA A 45 -19.66 14.70 -2.63
CA ALA A 45 -19.72 15.49 -3.86
C ALA A 45 -21.16 15.63 -4.40
N VAL A 46 -21.98 14.57 -4.28
CA VAL A 46 -23.40 14.61 -4.64
C VAL A 46 -24.15 15.63 -3.77
N GLN A 47 -23.82 15.74 -2.49
CA GLN A 47 -24.48 16.68 -1.58
C GLN A 47 -24.03 18.13 -1.76
N THR A 48 -22.75 18.37 -2.05
CA THR A 48 -22.19 19.74 -2.10
C THR A 48 -22.17 20.37 -3.51
N ARG A 49 -22.50 19.62 -4.58
CA ARG A 49 -22.37 20.03 -6.00
C ARG A 49 -20.96 20.53 -6.40
N ARG A 50 -19.95 20.36 -5.53
CA ARG A 50 -18.57 20.77 -5.78
C ARG A 50 -17.72 19.54 -6.08
N LEU A 51 -17.47 19.33 -7.38
CA LEU A 51 -16.63 18.24 -7.90
C LEU A 51 -15.20 18.20 -7.34
N ILE A 52 -14.72 19.30 -6.76
CA ILE A 52 -13.36 19.41 -6.22
C ILE A 52 -13.14 18.64 -4.92
N TYR A 53 -14.22 18.25 -4.22
CA TYR A 53 -14.11 17.49 -2.97
C TYR A 53 -13.65 16.04 -3.19
N LEU A 54 -13.89 15.51 -4.39
CA LEU A 54 -13.62 14.13 -4.76
C LEU A 54 -12.11 13.81 -4.85
N PRO A 55 -11.26 14.58 -5.54
CA PRO A 55 -9.82 14.33 -5.54
C PRO A 55 -9.18 14.58 -4.17
N VAL A 56 -9.69 15.55 -3.41
CA VAL A 56 -9.14 15.90 -2.09
C VAL A 56 -9.37 14.76 -1.09
N SER A 57 -10.57 14.17 -1.06
CA SER A 57 -10.85 13.05 -0.18
C SER A 57 -9.99 11.83 -0.54
N ILE A 58 -9.81 11.55 -1.83
CA ILE A 58 -8.98 10.45 -2.34
C ILE A 58 -7.51 10.60 -1.91
N ILE A 59 -6.93 11.79 -2.08
CA ILE A 59 -5.52 12.04 -1.75
C ILE A 59 -5.32 11.99 -0.23
N THR A 60 -6.22 12.61 0.54
CA THR A 60 -6.12 12.61 2.01
C THR A 60 -6.27 11.22 2.59
N SER A 61 -7.29 10.45 2.20
CA SER A 61 -7.49 9.11 2.74
C SER A 61 -6.44 8.13 2.22
N GLY A 62 -6.09 8.19 0.92
CA GLY A 62 -5.05 7.35 0.33
C GLY A 62 -3.66 7.62 0.92
N GLY A 63 -3.30 8.90 1.10
CA GLY A 63 -2.05 9.28 1.74
C GLY A 63 -1.98 8.85 3.21
N PHE A 64 -3.06 9.05 3.97
CA PHE A 64 -3.10 8.69 5.39
C PHE A 64 -3.07 7.18 5.61
N PHE A 65 -3.92 6.41 4.92
CA PHE A 65 -3.92 4.95 5.01
C PHE A 65 -2.64 4.33 4.45
N GLY A 66 -2.11 4.88 3.36
CA GLY A 66 -0.80 4.51 2.82
C GLY A 66 0.31 4.72 3.82
N PHE A 67 0.36 5.87 4.50
CA PHE A 67 1.39 6.19 5.49
C PHE A 67 1.30 5.29 6.73
N MET A 68 0.09 5.03 7.23
CA MET A 68 -0.11 4.13 8.38
C MET A 68 0.32 2.69 8.05
N MET A 69 -0.05 2.17 6.86
CA MET A 69 0.38 0.85 6.39
C MET A 69 1.89 0.80 6.10
N MET A 70 2.47 1.88 5.58
CA MET A 70 3.92 2.01 5.38
C MET A 70 4.66 1.90 6.71
N CYS A 71 4.21 2.63 7.73
CA CYS A 71 4.81 2.61 9.06
C CYS A 71 4.64 1.23 9.74
N GLY A 72 3.48 0.60 9.59
CA GLY A 72 3.24 -0.77 10.06
C GLY A 72 4.13 -1.81 9.36
N SER A 73 4.40 -1.62 8.05
CA SER A 73 5.26 -2.50 7.26
C SER A 73 6.75 -2.36 7.60
N ILE A 74 7.19 -1.17 8.03
CA ILE A 74 8.56 -0.94 8.52
C ILE A 74 8.79 -1.68 9.84
N VAL A 75 7.78 -1.69 10.73
CA VAL A 75 7.83 -2.43 12.00
C VAL A 75 7.78 -3.95 11.78
N ARG A 76 7.08 -4.40 10.73
CA ARG A 76 6.93 -5.81 10.35
C ARG A 76 7.96 -6.28 9.32
N ALA A 77 9.03 -5.52 9.06
CA ALA A 77 10.07 -5.95 8.12
C ALA A 77 10.75 -7.29 8.54
N ASP A 78 10.55 -7.73 9.79
CA ASP A 78 10.94 -9.07 10.26
C ASP A 78 9.83 -10.16 10.08
N SER A 79 8.57 -9.80 9.80
CA SER A 79 7.42 -10.72 9.65
C SER A 79 6.68 -10.53 8.32
N MET A 80 7.11 -11.33 7.36
CA MET A 80 6.83 -11.31 5.92
C MET A 80 5.40 -11.77 5.52
N GLU A 81 4.29 -11.19 6.01
CA GLU A 81 2.98 -11.88 5.84
C GLU A 81 1.78 -11.17 5.19
N GLU A 82 1.57 -9.86 5.26
CA GLU A 82 0.23 -9.34 4.91
C GLU A 82 -0.07 -9.12 3.42
N TYR A 83 0.94 -9.15 2.53
CA TYR A 83 0.72 -8.94 1.08
C TYR A 83 0.25 -10.17 0.30
N PHE A 84 0.44 -11.37 0.87
CA PHE A 84 0.07 -12.61 0.18
C PHE A 84 -1.45 -12.82 0.15
N ILE A 85 -2.22 -12.20 1.05
CA ILE A 85 -3.65 -12.51 1.26
C ILE A 85 -4.55 -11.97 0.14
N GLN A 86 -4.24 -10.81 -0.45
CA GLN A 86 -5.14 -10.20 -1.45
C GLN A 86 -4.86 -10.66 -2.89
N GLN A 87 -3.60 -10.95 -3.25
CA GLN A 87 -3.28 -11.48 -4.58
C GLN A 87 -3.68 -12.96 -4.71
N SER A 88 -3.55 -13.75 -3.64
CA SER A 88 -3.98 -15.16 -3.66
C SER A 88 -5.50 -15.32 -3.76
N PHE A 89 -6.31 -14.39 -3.22
CA PHE A 89 -7.77 -14.46 -3.38
C PHE A 89 -8.24 -14.26 -4.82
N GLN A 90 -7.67 -13.28 -5.53
CA GLN A 90 -7.99 -13.02 -6.95
C GLN A 90 -7.54 -14.18 -7.85
N GLN A 91 -6.34 -14.72 -7.63
CA GLN A 91 -5.83 -15.82 -8.44
C GLN A 91 -6.60 -17.13 -8.20
N LYS A 92 -7.02 -17.41 -6.95
CA LYS A 92 -7.83 -18.60 -6.60
C LYS A 92 -9.26 -18.49 -7.13
N MET A 93 -9.84 -17.28 -7.19
CA MET A 93 -11.12 -17.04 -7.87
C MET A 93 -11.01 -17.20 -9.39
N TYR A 94 -9.95 -16.67 -10.00
CA TYR A 94 -9.76 -16.78 -11.46
C TYR A 94 -9.61 -18.25 -11.90
N TRP A 95 -8.85 -19.06 -11.15
CA TRP A 95 -8.75 -20.50 -11.41
C TRP A 95 -10.05 -21.27 -11.12
N ARG A 96 -10.87 -20.86 -10.14
CA ARG A 96 -12.18 -21.46 -9.85
C ARG A 96 -13.20 -21.22 -10.97
N ILE A 97 -13.20 -20.02 -11.56
CA ILE A 97 -14.09 -19.66 -12.66
C ILE A 97 -13.71 -20.44 -13.93
N LYS A 98 -12.41 -20.51 -14.23
CA LYS A 98 -11.92 -21.24 -15.41
C LYS A 98 -12.13 -22.77 -15.37
N HIS A 99 -12.37 -23.36 -14.20
CA HIS A 99 -12.64 -24.80 -14.05
C HIS A 99 -14.14 -25.17 -14.04
N GLN A 100 -15.02 -24.17 -14.14
CA GLN A 100 -16.48 -24.35 -14.19
C GLN A 100 -17.06 -24.14 -15.60
N GLU A 101 -16.23 -23.73 -16.57
CA GLU A 101 -16.52 -23.75 -18.02
C GLU A 101 -15.86 -24.96 -18.67
#